data_AF-A0A941J6J2-F1
#
_entry.id   AF-A0A941J6J2-F1
#
_cell.length_a   1.000
_cell.length_b   1.000
_cell.length_c   1.000
_cell.angle_alpha   90.00
_cell.angle_beta   90.00
_cell.angle_gamma   90.00
#
_symmetry.space_group_name_H-M   'P 1'
#
loop_
_entity.id
_entity.type
_entity.pdbx_description
1 polymer ?
#
loop_
_entity_poly.entity_id
_entity_poly.type
_entity_poly.pdbx_seq_one_letter_code
_entity_poly.pdbx_strand_id
1 'polypeptide(L)'
;MKTIVDYIETYIATTVIPLYNQIAAMFNNLDTEQQDTILKNIQNIGESITTGVSGFIQAFLKNIPTIIGWFPTTATALLFTLLGTFFISKDWDTFGRMTGKVLPDKRFCGAKRLFRDLKRALFGFIRAQFTLVSLTTVTILIGFLILGVNYSITIALICGLVDIIPYLGQVRFSFLDHL
;
A
#
# COMPACT_ATOMS: atom_id res chain seq x y z
N MET A 1 -1.59 -22.11 -31.26
CA MET A 1 -0.68 -21.02 -30.85
C MET A 1 0.28 -20.66 -31.99
N LYS A 2 -0.24 -20.35 -33.19
CA LYS A 2 0.54 -19.82 -34.34
C LYS A 2 -0.12 -18.58 -34.98
N THR A 3 -1.30 -18.21 -34.52
CA THR A 3 -2.15 -17.18 -35.13
C THR A 3 -1.70 -15.75 -34.84
N ILE A 4 -1.17 -15.45 -33.65
CA ILE A 4 -0.74 -14.09 -33.30
C ILE A 4 0.55 -13.72 -34.04
N VAL A 5 1.47 -14.69 -34.17
CA VAL A 5 2.73 -14.50 -34.89
C VAL A 5 2.46 -14.28 -36.38
N ASP A 6 1.61 -15.09 -37.01
CA ASP A 6 1.19 -14.91 -38.41
C ASP A 6 0.47 -13.56 -38.63
N TYR A 7 -0.36 -13.10 -37.69
CA TYR A 7 -1.03 -11.79 -37.80
C TYR A 7 -0.04 -10.63 -37.76
N ILE A 8 0.95 -10.72 -36.87
CA ILE A 8 1.99 -9.70 -36.74
C ILE A 8 2.92 -9.72 -37.96
N GLU A 9 3.33 -10.90 -38.42
CA GLU A 9 4.13 -11.05 -39.65
C GLU A 9 3.40 -10.49 -40.86
N THR A 10 2.13 -10.85 -41.04
CA THR A 10 1.33 -10.38 -42.18
C THR A 10 1.14 -8.86 -42.12
N TYR A 11 0.85 -8.30 -40.94
CA TYR A 11 0.67 -6.85 -40.78
C TYR A 11 1.96 -6.06 -41.04
N ILE A 12 3.10 -6.57 -40.56
CA ILE A 12 4.42 -5.97 -40.82
C ILE A 12 4.77 -6.09 -42.31
N ALA A 13 4.59 -7.27 -42.92
CA ALA A 13 4.96 -7.49 -44.31
C ALA A 13 4.11 -6.67 -45.30
N THR A 14 2.82 -6.47 -45.01
CA THR A 14 1.91 -5.79 -45.94
C THR A 14 1.80 -4.29 -45.71
N THR A 15 2.04 -3.80 -44.48
CA THR A 15 1.87 -2.38 -44.17
C THR A 15 3.21 -1.69 -43.89
N VAL A 16 4.10 -2.32 -43.13
CA VAL A 16 5.33 -1.69 -42.64
C VAL A 16 6.45 -1.75 -43.68
N ILE A 17 6.65 -2.90 -44.36
CA ILE A 17 7.68 -3.05 -45.40
C ILE A 17 7.49 -2.08 -46.59
N PRO A 18 6.30 -1.94 -47.21
CA PRO A 18 6.12 -1.00 -48.31
C PRO A 18 6.26 0.46 -47.86
N LEU A 19 5.82 0.81 -46.65
CA LEU A 19 6.06 2.14 -46.06
C LEU A 19 7.55 2.44 -45.89
N TYR A 20 8.32 1.48 -45.35
CA TYR A 20 9.76 1.61 -45.21
C TYR A 20 10.45 1.84 -46.56
N ASN A 21 10.11 1.06 -47.57
CA ASN A 21 10.70 1.19 -48.90
C ASN A 21 10.33 2.52 -49.59
N GLN A 22 9.09 2.99 -49.44
CA GLN A 22 8.65 4.29 -49.98
C GLN A 22 9.34 5.46 -49.27
N ILE A 23 9.48 5.40 -47.95
CA ILE A 23 10.18 6.42 -47.16
C ILE A 23 11.67 6.40 -47.50
N ALA A 24 12.30 5.23 -47.61
CA ALA A 24 13.71 5.10 -47.98
C ALA A 24 13.99 5.60 -49.41
N ALA A 25 13.09 5.32 -50.36
CA ALA A 25 13.21 5.82 -51.73
C ALA A 25 13.04 7.34 -51.81
N MET A 26 12.10 7.93 -51.07
CA MET A 26 11.97 9.39 -50.99
C MET A 26 13.17 10.02 -50.27
N PHE A 27 13.70 9.39 -49.22
CA PHE A 27 14.85 9.88 -48.46
C PHE A 27 16.16 9.86 -49.26
N ASN A 28 16.42 8.79 -50.02
CA ASN A 28 17.61 8.67 -50.87
C ASN A 28 17.59 9.62 -52.08
N ASN A 29 16.43 10.17 -52.46
CA ASN A 29 16.29 11.15 -53.54
C ASN A 29 16.42 12.61 -53.04
N LEU A 30 16.64 12.83 -51.74
CA LEU A 30 16.82 14.17 -51.16
C LEU A 30 18.31 14.54 -51.09
N ASP A 31 18.58 15.84 -51.15
CA ASP A 31 19.94 16.36 -50.99
C ASP A 31 20.47 16.18 -49.56
N THR A 32 21.79 16.20 -49.40
CA THR A 32 22.52 15.90 -48.15
C THR A 32 22.03 16.74 -46.97
N GLU A 33 21.67 18.00 -47.19
CA GLU A 33 21.16 18.91 -46.15
C GLU A 33 19.73 18.54 -45.66
N GLN A 34 18.90 18.02 -46.57
CA GLN A 34 17.55 17.58 -46.25
C GLN A 34 17.56 16.25 -45.48
N GLN A 35 18.51 15.36 -45.80
CA GLN A 35 18.73 14.13 -45.05
C GLN A 35 19.12 14.41 -43.60
N ASP A 36 20.04 15.36 -43.36
CA ASP A 36 20.46 15.77 -42.02
C ASP A 36 19.31 16.38 -41.20
N THR A 37 18.46 17.19 -41.85
CA THR A 37 17.29 17.80 -41.20
C THR A 37 16.27 16.74 -40.78
N ILE A 38 16.05 15.72 -41.62
CA ILE A 38 15.15 14.60 -41.31
C ILE A 38 15.73 13.73 -40.18
N LEU A 39 17.03 13.43 -40.20
CA LEU A 39 17.70 12.69 -39.12
C LEU A 39 17.57 13.41 -37.78
N LYS A 40 17.77 14.73 -37.75
CA LYS A 40 17.54 15.56 -36.55
C LYS A 40 16.09 15.51 -36.08
N ASN A 41 15.11 15.61 -36.98
CA ASN A 41 13.70 15.53 -36.61
C ASN A 41 13.33 14.14 -36.06
N ILE A 42 13.88 13.06 -36.63
CA ILE A 42 13.70 11.69 -36.12
C ILE A 42 14.30 11.55 -34.72
N GLN A 43 15.50 12.12 -34.48
CA GLN A 43 16.10 12.15 -33.15
C GLN A 43 15.24 12.92 -32.15
N ASN A 44 14.76 14.11 -32.52
CA ASN A 44 13.87 14.93 -31.68
C ASN A 44 12.56 14.21 -31.35
N ILE A 45 12.00 13.46 -32.29
CA ILE A 45 10.82 12.60 -32.07
C ILE A 45 11.17 11.47 -31.09
N GLY A 46 12.31 10.81 -31.27
CA GLY A 46 12.79 9.77 -30.35
C GLY A 46 12.98 10.28 -28.92
N GLU A 47 13.54 11.47 -28.76
CA GLU A 47 13.68 12.14 -27.46
C GLU A 47 12.32 12.51 -26.87
N SER A 48 11.38 13.02 -27.67
CA SER A 48 10.02 13.38 -27.23
C SER A 48 9.21 12.16 -26.80
N ILE A 49 9.34 11.02 -27.51
CA ILE A 49 8.73 9.75 -27.13
C ILE A 49 9.34 9.26 -25.81
N THR A 50 10.68 9.28 -25.70
CA THR A 50 11.38 8.82 -24.50
C THR A 50 11.02 9.65 -23.27
N THR A 51 10.95 10.97 -23.41
CA THR A 51 10.53 11.88 -22.33
C THR A 51 9.05 11.73 -22.00
N GLY A 52 8.16 11.54 -22.99
CA GLY A 52 6.74 11.27 -22.75
C GLY A 52 6.50 9.95 -22.00
N VAL A 53 7.16 8.88 -22.43
CA VAL A 53 7.07 7.55 -21.79
C VAL A 53 7.66 7.58 -20.39
N SER A 54 8.85 8.15 -20.21
CA SER A 54 9.47 8.25 -18.88
C SER A 54 8.69 9.17 -17.95
N GLY A 55 8.11 10.26 -18.45
CA GLY A 55 7.23 11.15 -17.70
C GLY A 55 5.94 10.45 -17.24
N PHE A 56 5.30 9.67 -18.11
CA PHE A 56 4.14 8.86 -17.76
C PHE A 56 4.49 7.81 -16.69
N ILE A 57 5.58 7.05 -16.89
CA ILE A 57 6.03 6.04 -15.94
C ILE A 57 6.35 6.68 -14.58
N GLN A 58 7.08 7.79 -14.56
CA GLN A 58 7.38 8.51 -13.32
C GLN A 58 6.11 9.03 -12.64
N ALA A 59 5.17 9.62 -13.38
CA ALA A 59 3.90 10.09 -12.83
C ALA A 59 3.09 8.92 -12.25
N PHE A 60 3.01 7.80 -12.97
CA PHE A 60 2.31 6.60 -12.49
C PHE A 60 2.96 6.05 -11.23
N LEU A 61 4.27 5.83 -11.23
CA LEU A 61 5.02 5.32 -10.08
C LEU A 61 4.97 6.27 -8.88
N LYS A 62 4.94 7.59 -9.10
CA LYS A 62 4.84 8.59 -8.03
C LYS A 62 3.46 8.61 -7.36
N ASN A 63 2.40 8.26 -8.10
CA ASN A 63 1.03 8.26 -7.56
C ASN A 63 0.66 6.94 -6.86
N ILE A 64 1.36 5.83 -7.15
CA ILE A 64 1.12 4.53 -6.49
C ILE A 64 1.23 4.62 -4.95
N PRO A 65 2.31 5.15 -4.36
CA PRO A 65 2.45 5.26 -2.91
C PRO A 65 1.33 6.09 -2.28
N THR A 66 0.90 7.16 -2.95
CA THR A 66 -0.17 8.04 -2.47
C THR A 66 -1.49 7.28 -2.39
N ILE A 67 -1.82 6.46 -3.40
CA ILE A 67 -3.05 5.65 -3.43
C ILE A 67 -2.99 4.48 -2.42
N ILE A 68 -1.81 3.93 -2.16
CA ILE A 68 -1.69 2.82 -1.19
C ILE A 68 -1.64 3.36 0.25
N GLY A 69 -1.11 4.56 0.46
CA GLY A 69 -0.89 5.15 1.78
C GLY A 69 -2.16 5.53 2.56
N TRP A 70 -3.25 5.88 1.87
CA TRP A 70 -4.51 6.26 2.57
C TRP A 70 -5.30 5.06 3.09
N PHE A 71 -5.18 3.89 2.47
CA PHE A 71 -6.00 2.72 2.79
C PHE A 71 -5.79 2.20 4.23
N PRO A 72 -4.55 1.99 4.73
CA PRO A 72 -4.33 1.45 6.08
C PRO A 72 -4.83 2.39 7.18
N THR A 73 -4.59 3.70 7.03
CA THR A 73 -4.95 4.71 8.02
C THR A 73 -6.47 4.84 8.15
N THR A 74 -7.17 4.94 7.01
CA THR A 74 -8.63 5.02 7.00
C THR A 74 -9.28 3.73 7.49
N ALA A 75 -8.78 2.55 7.08
CA ALA A 75 -9.30 1.27 7.54
C ALA A 75 -9.15 1.10 9.05
N THR A 76 -7.99 1.48 9.60
CA THR A 76 -7.75 1.42 11.05
C THR A 76 -8.65 2.40 11.80
N ALA A 77 -8.72 3.67 11.36
CA ALA A 77 -9.60 4.66 11.98
C ALA A 77 -11.07 4.19 11.97
N LEU A 78 -11.56 3.67 10.84
CA LEU A 78 -12.93 3.18 10.71
C LEU A 78 -13.20 1.99 11.62
N LEU A 79 -12.27 1.03 11.72
CA LEU A 79 -12.36 -0.07 12.67
C LEU A 79 -12.44 0.42 14.11
N PHE A 80 -11.52 1.30 14.53
CA PHE A 80 -11.54 1.85 15.90
C PHE A 80 -12.79 2.67 16.18
N THR A 81 -13.27 3.48 15.24
CA THR A 81 -14.52 4.23 15.37
C THR A 81 -15.72 3.30 15.48
N LEU A 82 -15.75 2.21 14.70
CA LEU A 82 -16.83 1.23 14.74
C LEU A 82 -16.84 0.45 16.06
N LEU A 83 -15.67 -0.01 16.51
CA LEU A 83 -15.52 -0.65 17.83
C LEU A 83 -15.87 0.32 18.96
N GLY A 84 -15.38 1.56 18.91
CA GLY A 84 -15.67 2.59 19.89
C GLY A 84 -17.16 2.91 19.96
N THR A 85 -17.80 3.10 18.81
CA THR A 85 -19.26 3.30 18.72
C THR A 85 -20.02 2.09 19.25
N PHE A 86 -19.61 0.88 18.90
CA PHE A 86 -20.23 -0.35 19.38
C PHE A 86 -20.10 -0.52 20.90
N PHE A 87 -18.92 -0.26 21.48
CA PHE A 87 -18.71 -0.33 22.93
C PHE A 87 -19.49 0.77 23.66
N ILE A 88 -19.45 2.00 23.16
CA ILE A 88 -20.25 3.10 23.72
C ILE A 88 -21.73 2.75 23.67
N SER A 89 -22.24 2.26 22.53
CA SER A 89 -23.65 1.88 22.38
C SER A 89 -24.05 0.70 23.27
N LYS A 90 -23.18 -0.31 23.44
CA LYS A 90 -23.41 -1.46 24.32
C LYS A 90 -23.35 -1.08 25.80
N ASP A 91 -22.42 -0.21 26.20
CA ASP A 91 -22.27 0.22 27.60
C ASP A 91 -23.14 1.43 27.96
N TRP A 92 -23.83 2.05 26.99
CA TRP A 92 -24.79 3.14 27.22
C TRP A 92 -25.91 2.71 28.19
N ASP A 93 -26.39 1.48 28.07
CA ASP A 93 -27.39 0.90 28.99
C ASP A 93 -26.86 0.73 30.43
N THR A 94 -25.55 0.53 30.58
CA THR A 94 -24.87 0.43 31.88
C THR A 94 -24.59 1.83 32.45
N PHE A 95 -24.24 2.80 31.60
CA PHE A 95 -24.01 4.19 31.97
C PHE A 95 -25.28 4.88 32.47
N GLY A 96 -26.43 4.64 31.81
CA GLY A 96 -27.74 5.16 32.24
C GLY A 96 -28.19 4.63 33.61
N ARG A 97 -27.84 3.38 33.95
CA ARG A 97 -28.11 2.81 35.29
C ARG A 97 -27.16 3.32 36.37
N MET A 98 -25.96 3.77 35.99
CA MET A 98 -25.00 4.43 36.89
C MET A 98 -25.40 5.87 37.19
N THR A 99 -25.84 6.65 36.21
CA THR A 99 -26.31 8.03 36.44
C THR A 99 -27.57 8.08 37.32
N GLY A 100 -28.47 7.09 37.21
CA GLY A 100 -29.62 6.96 38.10
C GLY A 100 -29.31 6.55 39.56
N LYS A 101 -28.08 6.12 39.87
CA LYS A 101 -27.65 5.66 41.22
C LYS A 101 -26.58 6.54 41.87
N VAL A 102 -26.11 7.59 41.20
CA VAL A 102 -25.07 8.53 41.68
C VAL A 102 -25.68 9.78 42.36
N LEU A 103 -26.95 9.69 42.78
CA LEU A 103 -27.48 10.43 43.92
C LEU A 103 -27.80 9.37 45.01
N PRO A 104 -27.26 9.39 46.25
CA PRO A 104 -26.10 10.05 46.84
C PRO A 104 -25.08 9.08 47.53
N ASP A 105 -23.89 9.60 47.88
CA ASP A 105 -23.01 9.22 49.01
C ASP A 105 -22.03 8.02 49.06
N LYS A 106 -21.53 7.45 47.96
CA LYS A 106 -20.38 6.50 48.05
C LYS A 106 -19.29 6.69 46.99
N ARG A 107 -18.65 7.87 46.96
CA ARG A 107 -17.62 8.23 45.97
C ARG A 107 -16.28 7.46 46.07
N PHE A 108 -16.00 6.72 47.16
CA PHE A 108 -14.73 5.99 47.30
C PHE A 108 -14.75 4.53 46.84
N CYS A 109 -15.93 3.90 46.70
CA CYS A 109 -16.02 2.48 46.33
C CYS A 109 -16.04 2.27 44.79
N GLY A 110 -16.50 3.27 44.04
CA GLY A 110 -16.58 3.24 42.57
C GLY A 110 -15.21 3.20 41.88
N ALA A 111 -14.28 4.06 42.31
CA ALA A 111 -12.94 4.13 41.71
C ALA A 111 -12.17 2.80 41.82
N LYS A 112 -12.25 2.11 42.96
CA LYS A 112 -11.57 0.81 43.16
C LYS A 112 -12.18 -0.30 42.30
N ARG A 113 -13.48 -0.24 42.01
CA ARG A 113 -14.15 -1.14 41.07
C ARG A 113 -13.71 -0.88 39.63
N LEU A 114 -13.72 0.38 39.21
CA LEU A 114 -13.26 0.81 37.88
C LEU A 114 -11.80 0.42 37.63
N PHE A 115 -10.90 0.62 38.59
CA PHE A 115 -9.50 0.18 38.47
C PHE A 115 -9.37 -1.34 38.32
N ARG A 116 -10.21 -2.13 38.99
CA ARG A 116 -10.19 -3.59 38.88
C ARG A 116 -10.74 -4.05 37.53
N ASP A 117 -11.78 -3.41 37.04
CA ASP A 117 -12.40 -3.74 35.75
C ASP A 117 -11.48 -3.33 34.59
N LEU A 118 -10.82 -2.16 34.70
CA LEU A 118 -9.78 -1.74 33.78
C LEU A 118 -8.60 -2.72 33.81
N LYS A 119 -8.09 -3.09 34.98
CA LYS A 119 -7.00 -4.09 35.08
C LYS A 119 -7.38 -5.40 34.40
N ARG A 120 -8.63 -5.85 34.54
CA ARG A 120 -9.14 -7.06 33.88
C ARG A 120 -9.23 -6.91 32.36
N ALA A 121 -9.71 -5.77 31.88
CA ALA A 121 -9.77 -5.44 30.45
C ALA A 121 -8.36 -5.37 29.83
N LEU A 122 -7.41 -4.73 30.50
CA LEU A 122 -6.00 -4.62 30.09
C LEU A 122 -5.34 -5.99 30.01
N PHE A 123 -5.59 -6.86 31.00
CA PHE A 123 -5.07 -8.23 30.97
C PHE A 123 -5.69 -9.07 29.83
N GLY A 124 -6.98 -8.87 29.56
CA GLY A 124 -7.67 -9.48 28.42
C GLY A 124 -7.09 -9.02 27.08
N PHE A 125 -6.81 -7.72 26.97
CA PHE A 125 -6.19 -7.12 25.79
C PHE A 125 -4.78 -7.67 25.53
N ILE A 126 -3.92 -7.74 26.55
CA ILE A 126 -2.56 -8.30 26.41
C ILE A 126 -2.62 -9.75 25.92
N ARG A 127 -3.54 -10.56 26.47
CA ARG A 127 -3.72 -11.95 26.05
C ARG A 127 -4.19 -12.05 24.59
N ALA A 128 -5.11 -11.19 24.19
CA ALA A 128 -5.57 -11.12 22.81
C ALA A 128 -4.43 -10.71 21.86
N GLN A 129 -3.66 -9.68 22.20
CA GLN A 129 -2.53 -9.19 21.41
C GLN A 129 -1.46 -10.28 21.23
N PHE A 130 -1.13 -11.01 22.30
CA PHE A 130 -0.14 -12.09 22.22
C PHE A 130 -0.61 -13.24 21.31
N THR A 131 -1.91 -13.55 21.34
CA THR A 131 -2.51 -14.56 20.45
C THR A 131 -2.46 -14.10 18.99
N LEU A 132 -2.77 -12.81 18.75
CA LEU A 132 -2.73 -12.21 17.42
C LEU A 132 -1.31 -12.22 16.84
N VAL A 133 -0.32 -11.75 17.60
CA VAL A 133 1.09 -11.72 17.19
C VAL A 133 1.62 -13.12 16.90
N SER A 134 1.24 -14.11 17.71
CA SER A 134 1.64 -15.49 17.46
C SER A 134 1.09 -15.99 16.13
N LEU A 135 -0.19 -15.71 15.84
CA LEU A 135 -0.83 -16.10 14.58
C LEU A 135 -0.20 -15.41 13.37
N THR A 136 0.07 -14.10 13.44
CA THR A 136 0.71 -13.33 12.36
C THR A 136 2.13 -13.83 12.10
N THR A 137 2.91 -14.08 13.15
CA THR A 137 4.27 -14.63 13.04
C THR A 137 4.30 -15.99 12.33
N VAL A 138 3.40 -16.90 12.70
CA VAL A 138 3.30 -18.23 12.05
C VAL A 138 2.90 -18.10 10.58
N THR A 139 1.97 -17.19 10.28
CA THR A 139 1.51 -16.94 8.90
C THR A 139 2.63 -16.38 8.02
N ILE A 140 3.39 -15.41 8.52
CA ILE A 140 4.55 -14.82 7.82
C ILE A 140 5.63 -15.88 7.61
N LEU A 141 5.90 -16.70 8.63
CA LEU A 141 6.87 -17.77 8.55
C LEU A 141 6.52 -18.77 7.43
N ILE A 142 5.26 -19.22 7.36
CA ILE A 142 4.78 -20.11 6.30
C ILE A 142 4.89 -19.43 4.94
N GLY A 143 4.50 -18.15 4.83
CA GLY A 143 4.60 -17.39 3.60
C GLY A 143 6.04 -17.28 3.07
N PHE A 144 7.00 -16.99 3.94
CA PHE A 144 8.41 -16.93 3.57
C PHE A 144 9.01 -18.30 3.22
N LEU A 145 8.55 -19.36 3.88
CA LEU A 145 8.95 -20.73 3.55
C LEU A 145 8.51 -21.11 2.12
N ILE A 146 7.29 -20.74 1.74
CA ILE A 146 6.74 -20.99 0.39
C ILE A 146 7.50 -20.18 -0.67
N LEU A 147 7.88 -18.94 -0.35
CA LEU A 147 8.61 -18.04 -1.24
C LEU A 147 10.11 -18.37 -1.37
N GLY A 148 10.63 -19.33 -0.60
CA GLY A 148 12.04 -19.73 -0.66
C GLY A 148 13.00 -18.66 -0.15
N VAL A 149 12.56 -17.82 0.79
CA VAL A 149 13.38 -16.71 1.32
C VAL A 149 14.47 -17.26 2.25
N ASN A 150 15.74 -16.97 1.93
CA ASN A 150 16.84 -17.23 2.84
C ASN A 150 16.63 -16.44 4.15
N TYR A 151 16.83 -17.10 5.30
CA TYR A 151 16.57 -16.52 6.64
C TYR A 151 15.10 -16.29 7.01
N SER A 152 14.16 -17.02 6.39
CA SER A 152 12.72 -16.97 6.68
C SER A 152 12.36 -16.90 8.19
N ILE A 153 13.00 -17.74 9.01
CA ILE A 153 12.73 -17.82 10.45
C ILE A 153 13.15 -16.53 11.18
N THR A 154 14.37 -16.05 10.89
CA THR A 154 14.92 -14.84 11.51
C THR A 154 14.08 -13.61 11.18
N ILE A 155 13.66 -13.47 9.91
CA ILE A 155 12.87 -12.33 9.46
C ILE A 155 11.45 -12.39 10.04
N ALA A 156 10.81 -13.56 10.05
CA ALA A 156 9.48 -13.74 10.65
C ALA A 156 9.48 -13.40 12.15
N LEU A 157 10.53 -13.79 12.88
CA LEU A 157 10.66 -13.52 14.32
C LEU A 157 10.88 -12.03 14.61
N ILE A 158 11.67 -11.34 13.79
CA ILE A 158 11.83 -9.88 13.88
C ILE A 158 10.50 -9.17 13.58
N CYS A 159 9.77 -9.59 12.55
CA CYS A 159 8.44 -9.05 12.24
C CYS A 159 7.46 -9.24 13.41
N GLY A 160 7.40 -10.45 13.99
CA GLY A 160 6.56 -10.73 15.16
C GLY A 160 6.93 -9.88 16.38
N LEU A 161 8.23 -9.65 16.62
CA LEU A 161 8.69 -8.80 17.72
C LEU A 161 8.30 -7.33 17.52
N VAL A 162 8.37 -6.83 16.28
CA VAL A 162 7.93 -5.47 15.92
C VAL A 162 6.42 -5.31 16.10
N ASP A 163 5.64 -6.36 15.82
CA ASP A 163 4.17 -6.40 15.95
C ASP A 163 3.69 -6.37 17.42
N ILE A 164 4.56 -6.74 18.38
CA ILE A 164 4.29 -6.62 19.82
C ILE A 164 4.22 -5.16 20.26
N ILE A 165 4.97 -4.26 19.60
CA ILE A 165 5.03 -2.85 19.99
C ILE A 165 3.78 -2.14 19.46
N PRO A 166 2.77 -1.89 20.31
CA PRO A 166 1.63 -1.10 19.87
C PRO A 166 2.18 0.32 19.66
N TYR A 167 1.88 0.94 18.51
CA TYR A 167 2.14 2.36 18.20
C TYR A 167 3.46 2.79 17.52
N LEU A 168 4.33 1.90 17.02
CA LEU A 168 5.44 2.36 16.13
C LEU A 168 4.96 3.02 14.81
N GLY A 169 3.68 2.87 14.45
CA GLY A 169 3.08 3.54 13.30
C GLY A 169 2.92 5.07 13.43
N GLN A 170 2.77 5.61 14.65
CA GLN A 170 2.57 7.07 14.83
C GLN A 170 3.89 7.83 14.85
N VAL A 171 4.95 7.22 15.40
CA VAL A 171 6.27 7.86 15.57
C VAL A 171 7.00 8.01 14.23
N ARG A 172 6.87 7.04 13.32
CA ARG A 172 7.52 7.10 12.00
C ARG A 172 6.85 8.09 11.04
N PHE A 173 5.55 8.38 11.22
CA PHE A 173 4.83 9.33 10.39
C PHE A 173 5.20 10.78 10.75
N SER A 174 5.32 11.10 12.04
CA SER A 174 5.70 12.45 12.50
C SER A 174 7.18 12.82 12.24
N PHE A 175 8.09 11.85 12.10
CA PHE A 175 9.52 12.13 11.86
C PHE A 175 9.87 12.39 10.39
N LEU A 176 9.01 12.00 9.44
CA LEU A 176 9.20 12.26 8.01
C LEU A 176 8.61 13.61 7.56
N ASP A 177 7.70 14.21 8.35
CA ASP A 177 7.14 15.53 8.07
C ASP A 177 8.07 16.70 8.48
N HIS A 178 9.22 16.41 9.10
CA HIS A 178 10.19 17.40 9.61
C HIS A 178 11.63 17.26 9.06
N LEU A 179 11.85 16.42 8.04
CA LEU A 179 13.12 16.26 7.32
C LEU A 179 12.93 16.51 5.82
#